data_AF-V9IBU7-F1
#
_entry.id   AF-V9IBU7-F1
#
_cell.length_a   1.000
_cell.length_b   1.000
_cell.length_c   1.000
_cell.angle_alpha   90.00
_cell.angle_beta   90.00
_cell.angle_gamma   90.00
#
_symmetry.space_group_name_H-M   'P 1'
#
loop_
_entity.id
_entity.type
_entity.pdbx_description
1 polymer ?
#
loop_
_entity_poly.entity_id
_entity_poly.type
_entity_poly.pdbx_seq_one_letter_code
_entity_poly.pdbx_strand_id
1 'polypeptide(L)'
;MIAAKKKLNKPKRDEFNTNIWKEKITKDINIDWMSSDTIRHTLTHFGIKKKRVPSSLHKKPSNIPAVEAPHPGTSYNPSFEDHQKLLHEVAQKEMELIKEEEHLNRVTTKMFKKVSPKEKENNLIKEMSEGLKLEDNQDFNEDEDNNPIVKSINPPVKNQKKTRVQRRKQKEQKNLVHKKQQEKVEKKKISDIYKLRLLDKQLAAKENKEKVLQKKRLKKKILKTMGTKTLSKVKFEPLELDFKLGSELTGNLRNSEPIGNLLKDRFKSLQQRNIIAPANIRLKRDKAKVKRFIKSDHKIDVTKVKN
;
A
#
# COMPACT_ATOMS: atom_id res chain seq x y z
N MET A 1 15.88 -59.56 38.67
CA MET A 1 15.84 -58.38 39.56
C MET A 1 15.96 -57.02 38.86
N ILE A 2 16.78 -56.86 37.80
CA ILE A 2 17.01 -55.56 37.13
C ILE A 2 15.75 -54.99 36.46
N ALA A 3 14.94 -55.85 35.83
CA ALA A 3 13.69 -55.44 35.17
C ALA A 3 12.63 -54.89 36.15
N ALA A 4 12.58 -55.44 37.38
CA ALA A 4 11.68 -54.97 38.44
C ALA A 4 12.11 -53.60 38.99
N LYS A 5 13.42 -53.39 39.21
CA LYS A 5 13.98 -52.07 39.56
C LYS A 5 13.68 -51.01 38.49
N LYS A 6 13.79 -51.37 37.20
CA LYS A 6 13.41 -50.46 36.09
C LYS A 6 11.93 -50.13 36.02
N LYS A 7 11.03 -51.02 36.47
CA LYS A 7 9.59 -50.76 36.54
C LYS A 7 9.24 -49.81 37.70
N LEU A 8 9.92 -49.93 38.84
CA LEU A 8 9.74 -49.05 40.01
C LEU A 8 10.26 -47.62 39.77
N ASN A 9 11.33 -47.47 38.97
CA ASN A 9 11.87 -46.16 38.60
C ASN A 9 11.12 -45.44 37.46
N LYS A 10 10.00 -45.98 36.96
CA LYS A 10 9.16 -45.26 35.99
C LYS A 10 8.25 -44.28 36.76
N PRO A 11 8.23 -42.99 36.39
CA PRO A 11 7.30 -42.05 37.02
C PRO A 11 5.87 -42.53 36.78
N LYS A 12 5.00 -42.35 37.78
CA LYS A 12 3.57 -42.64 37.63
C LYS A 12 2.98 -41.66 36.63
N ARG A 13 1.90 -42.09 35.96
CA ARG A 13 1.15 -41.23 35.04
C ARG A 13 0.67 -40.01 35.83
N ASP A 14 1.03 -38.81 35.36
CA ASP A 14 0.79 -37.48 35.96
C ASP A 14 1.81 -36.97 37.02
N GLU A 15 2.89 -37.70 37.33
CA GLU A 15 4.01 -37.16 38.12
C GLU A 15 5.09 -36.54 37.21
N PHE A 16 5.04 -35.21 37.02
CA PHE A 16 6.02 -34.45 36.22
C PHE A 16 7.17 -33.91 37.09
N ASN A 17 7.98 -34.81 37.67
CA ASN A 17 9.12 -34.41 38.51
C ASN A 17 10.38 -34.00 37.70
N THR A 18 10.38 -34.21 36.38
CA THR A 18 11.49 -33.84 35.51
C THR A 18 11.23 -32.50 34.82
N ASN A 19 12.08 -31.53 35.11
CA ASN A 19 11.98 -30.21 34.50
C ASN A 19 12.63 -30.26 33.10
N ILE A 20 11.84 -30.65 32.09
CA ILE A 20 12.23 -30.83 30.69
C ILE A 20 12.94 -29.59 30.09
N TRP A 21 12.71 -28.41 30.67
CA TRP A 21 13.32 -27.15 30.24
C TRP A 21 14.66 -26.83 30.91
N LYS A 22 15.00 -27.48 32.03
CA LYS A 22 16.29 -27.34 32.72
C LYS A 22 17.31 -28.38 32.29
N GLU A 23 16.88 -29.58 31.96
CA GLU A 23 17.73 -30.59 31.33
C GLU A 23 17.95 -30.21 29.86
N LYS A 24 18.86 -29.26 29.61
CA LYS A 24 19.50 -29.22 28.31
C LYS A 24 20.16 -30.58 28.15
N ILE A 25 19.68 -31.38 27.21
CA ILE A 25 20.39 -32.56 26.70
C ILE A 25 21.59 -32.05 25.89
N THR A 26 22.43 -31.23 26.49
CA THR A 26 23.84 -31.24 26.17
C THR A 26 24.33 -32.48 26.89
N LYS A 27 24.40 -33.61 26.17
CA LYS A 27 25.40 -34.62 26.56
C LYS A 27 26.67 -33.79 26.76
N ASP A 28 27.27 -33.83 27.94
CA ASP A 28 28.44 -33.01 28.31
C ASP A 28 29.62 -33.47 27.45
N ILE A 29 29.60 -33.08 26.18
CA ILE A 29 30.71 -33.25 25.28
C ILE A 29 31.74 -32.27 25.82
N ASN A 30 32.81 -32.80 26.39
CA ASN A 30 33.90 -32.00 26.91
C ASN A 30 34.60 -31.33 25.71
N ILE A 31 34.26 -30.07 25.45
CA ILE A 31 34.65 -29.31 24.27
C ILE A 31 36.06 -28.72 24.39
N ASP A 32 36.62 -28.68 25.61
CA ASP A 32 37.84 -27.93 25.93
C ASP A 32 39.10 -28.49 25.24
N TRP A 33 39.12 -29.78 24.91
CA TRP A 33 40.27 -30.45 24.29
C TRP A 33 40.09 -30.78 22.80
N MET A 34 38.93 -30.46 22.20
CA MET A 34 38.64 -30.80 20.80
C MET A 34 38.95 -29.64 19.84
N SER A 35 39.47 -29.95 18.66
CA SER A 35 39.65 -28.96 17.59
C SER A 35 38.30 -28.42 17.08
N SER A 36 38.28 -27.18 16.58
CA SER A 36 37.08 -26.52 16.07
C SER A 36 36.37 -27.31 14.97
N ASP A 37 37.12 -28.03 14.14
CA ASP A 37 36.58 -28.87 13.07
C ASP A 37 36.01 -30.19 13.62
N THR A 38 36.67 -30.80 14.61
CA THR A 38 36.17 -31.99 15.33
C THR A 38 34.87 -31.67 16.08
N ILE A 39 34.80 -30.50 16.72
CA ILE A 39 33.58 -29.99 17.35
C ILE A 39 32.47 -29.85 16.31
N ARG A 40 32.78 -29.31 15.13
CA ARG A 40 31.79 -29.15 14.05
C ARG A 40 31.30 -30.50 13.52
N HIS A 41 32.21 -31.41 13.22
CA HIS A 41 31.91 -32.76 12.73
C HIS A 41 31.06 -33.55 13.74
N THR A 42 31.49 -33.62 15.00
CA THR A 42 30.75 -34.31 16.07
C THR A 42 29.35 -33.72 16.24
N LEU A 43 29.23 -32.39 16.33
CA LEU A 43 27.95 -31.70 16.41
C LEU A 43 27.04 -31.95 15.19
N THR A 44 27.60 -32.03 13.98
CA THR A 44 26.83 -32.38 12.78
C THR A 44 26.33 -33.82 12.80
N HIS A 45 27.15 -34.78 13.23
CA HIS A 45 26.78 -36.19 13.35
C HIS A 45 25.76 -36.44 14.47
N PHE A 46 25.85 -35.70 15.58
CA PHE A 46 24.86 -35.71 16.65
C PHE A 46 23.58 -34.92 16.30
N GLY A 47 23.50 -34.30 15.12
CA GLY A 47 22.33 -33.51 14.68
C GLY A 47 22.21 -32.13 15.36
N ILE A 48 23.16 -31.76 16.22
CA ILE A 48 23.20 -30.50 16.98
C ILE A 48 23.96 -29.46 16.16
N LYS A 49 23.37 -28.97 15.06
CA LYS A 49 24.01 -27.92 14.26
C LYS A 49 23.98 -26.59 15.03
N LYS A 50 25.15 -25.97 15.26
CA LYS A 50 25.24 -24.57 15.72
C LYS A 50 24.63 -23.65 14.65
N LYS A 51 23.36 -23.27 14.82
CA LYS A 51 22.67 -22.35 13.91
C LYS A 51 23.06 -20.91 14.26
N ARG A 52 23.68 -20.20 13.32
CA ARG A 52 23.89 -18.75 13.44
C ARG A 52 22.55 -18.05 13.17
N VAL A 53 22.16 -17.15 14.06
CA VAL A 53 20.95 -16.34 13.89
C VAL A 53 21.21 -15.29 12.78
N PRO A 54 20.35 -15.16 11.76
CA PRO A 54 20.50 -14.13 10.73
C PRO A 54 20.47 -12.73 11.33
N SER A 55 21.31 -11.82 10.80
CA SER A 55 21.35 -10.42 11.26
C SER A 55 20.03 -9.67 11.06
N SER A 56 19.18 -10.12 10.12
CA SER A 56 17.83 -9.60 9.91
C SER A 56 16.91 -9.79 11.10
N LEU A 57 17.10 -10.85 11.90
CA LEU A 57 16.25 -11.13 13.06
C LEU A 57 16.44 -10.08 14.18
N HIS A 58 17.63 -9.49 14.27
CA HIS A 58 17.93 -8.44 15.24
C HIS A 58 17.39 -7.07 14.84
N LYS A 59 16.95 -6.90 13.59
CA LYS A 59 16.40 -5.63 13.10
C LYS A 59 14.95 -5.48 13.58
N LYS A 60 14.68 -4.42 14.34
CA LYS A 60 13.31 -4.06 14.73
C LYS A 60 12.49 -3.70 13.48
N PRO A 61 11.21 -4.12 13.40
CA PRO A 61 10.38 -3.89 12.22
C PRO A 61 9.97 -2.42 12.01
N SER A 62 9.98 -1.63 13.09
CA SER A 62 9.65 -0.20 13.13
C SER A 62 10.50 0.54 14.18
N ASN A 63 10.56 1.86 14.06
CA ASN A 63 11.22 2.78 15.00
C ASN A 63 10.29 3.30 16.12
N ILE A 64 9.01 2.90 16.12
CA ILE A 64 7.99 3.36 17.07
C ILE A 64 8.26 2.74 18.45
N PRO A 65 8.19 3.51 19.55
CA PRO A 65 8.36 2.97 20.90
C PRO A 65 7.29 1.93 21.23
N ALA A 66 7.59 1.03 22.16
CA ALA A 66 6.63 -0.02 22.56
C ALA A 66 5.39 0.54 23.24
N VAL A 67 5.56 1.64 23.96
CA VAL A 67 4.53 2.38 24.68
C VAL A 67 4.69 3.84 24.29
N GLU A 68 3.63 4.43 23.76
CA GLU A 68 3.58 5.86 23.47
C GLU A 68 3.21 6.62 24.75
N ALA A 69 3.78 7.81 24.91
CA ALA A 69 3.41 8.66 26.04
C ALA A 69 1.99 9.20 25.80
N PRO A 70 1.06 9.05 26.77
CA PRO A 70 -0.28 9.59 26.63
C PRO A 70 -0.25 11.13 26.63
N HIS A 71 -1.33 11.73 26.15
CA HIS A 71 -1.49 13.17 26.19
C HIS A 71 -1.62 13.67 27.64
N PRO A 72 -1.01 14.80 28.05
CA PRO A 72 -1.08 15.31 29.42
C PRO A 72 -2.51 15.58 29.90
N GLY A 73 -3.40 15.99 28.99
CA GLY A 73 -4.83 16.20 29.27
C GLY A 73 -5.61 14.95 29.70
N THR A 74 -5.05 13.73 29.52
CA THR A 74 -5.65 12.47 29.97
C THR A 74 -5.31 12.15 31.44
N SER A 75 -4.45 12.94 32.07
CA SER A 75 -4.13 12.77 33.49
C SER A 75 -5.37 12.98 34.38
N TYR A 76 -5.31 12.46 35.61
CA TYR A 76 -6.46 12.55 36.54
C TYR A 76 -6.74 13.99 36.99
N ASN A 77 -5.70 14.83 37.02
CA ASN A 77 -5.73 16.24 37.39
C ASN A 77 -4.89 17.05 36.39
N PRO A 78 -5.40 17.25 35.16
CA PRO A 78 -4.66 17.92 34.10
C PRO A 78 -4.64 19.44 34.33
N SER A 79 -3.66 20.12 33.72
CA SER A 79 -3.76 21.57 33.53
C SER A 79 -4.96 21.88 32.63
N PHE A 80 -5.63 23.01 32.89
CA PHE A 80 -6.76 23.46 32.10
C PHE A 80 -6.42 23.56 30.61
N GLU A 81 -5.25 24.10 30.27
CA GLU A 81 -4.80 24.26 28.88
C GLU A 81 -4.62 22.90 28.19
N ASP A 82 -3.99 21.94 28.87
CA ASP A 82 -3.74 20.60 28.32
C ASP A 82 -5.05 19.82 28.15
N HIS A 83 -5.98 19.96 29.09
CA HIS A 83 -7.30 19.33 29.00
C HIS A 83 -8.13 19.90 27.85
N GLN A 84 -8.18 21.23 27.71
CA GLN A 84 -8.85 21.88 26.59
C GLN A 84 -8.24 21.49 25.25
N LYS A 85 -6.91 21.39 25.18
CA LYS A 85 -6.20 20.95 23.97
C LYS A 85 -6.58 19.53 23.57
N LEU A 86 -6.68 18.61 24.54
CA LEU A 86 -7.16 17.24 24.31
C LEU A 86 -8.59 17.24 23.78
N LEU A 87 -9.50 17.93 24.47
CA LEU A 87 -10.91 18.01 24.09
C LEU A 87 -11.09 18.61 22.70
N HIS A 88 -10.29 19.62 22.37
CA HIS A 88 -10.31 20.23 21.05
C HIS A 88 -9.83 19.25 19.97
N GLU A 89 -8.77 18.48 20.21
CA GLU A 89 -8.32 17.44 19.26
C GLU A 89 -9.38 16.36 19.05
N VAL A 90 -10.04 15.93 20.13
CA VAL A 90 -11.14 14.96 20.07
C VAL A 90 -12.31 15.55 19.28
N ALA A 91 -12.75 16.76 19.62
CA ALA A 91 -13.87 17.42 18.94
C ALA A 91 -13.60 17.62 17.43
N GLN A 92 -12.36 17.90 17.04
CA GLN A 92 -11.98 17.98 15.63
C GLN A 92 -12.16 16.65 14.91
N LYS A 93 -11.71 15.53 15.51
CA LYS A 93 -11.90 14.19 14.93
C LYS A 93 -13.38 13.81 14.83
N GLU A 94 -14.17 14.11 15.87
CA GLU A 94 -15.62 13.87 15.85
C GLU A 94 -16.33 14.69 14.76
N MET A 95 -15.96 15.97 14.59
CA MET A 95 -16.51 16.79 13.50
C MET A 95 -16.15 16.25 12.11
N GLU A 96 -14.97 15.65 11.93
CA GLU A 96 -14.60 15.00 10.68
C GLU A 96 -15.49 13.78 10.41
N LEU A 97 -15.71 12.93 11.42
CA LEU A 97 -16.60 11.77 11.32
C LEU A 97 -18.05 12.18 11.01
N ILE A 98 -18.58 13.19 11.71
CA ILE A 98 -19.94 13.71 11.45
C ILE A 98 -20.07 14.21 10.00
N LYS A 99 -19.07 14.95 9.49
CA LYS A 99 -19.08 15.43 8.10
C LYS A 99 -19.04 14.27 7.10
N GLU A 100 -18.24 13.23 7.37
CA GLU A 100 -18.19 12.03 6.54
C GLU A 100 -19.53 11.29 6.54
N GLU A 101 -20.17 11.13 7.70
CA GLU A 101 -21.49 10.53 7.83
C GLU A 101 -22.57 11.34 7.11
N GLU A 102 -22.59 12.67 7.27
CA GLU A 102 -23.50 13.57 6.55
C GLU A 102 -23.29 13.49 5.04
N HIS A 103 -22.04 13.42 4.59
CA HIS A 103 -21.70 13.25 3.19
C HIS A 103 -22.21 11.91 2.65
N LEU A 104 -21.97 10.81 3.37
CA LEU A 104 -22.45 9.48 3.01
C LEU A 104 -23.98 9.41 2.99
N ASN A 105 -24.65 10.02 3.97
CA ASN A 105 -26.10 10.16 3.99
C ASN A 105 -26.60 10.94 2.78
N ARG A 106 -25.94 12.05 2.43
CA ARG A 106 -26.30 12.84 1.25
C ARG A 106 -26.16 12.03 -0.04
N VAL A 107 -25.05 11.33 -0.22
CA VAL A 107 -24.72 10.58 -1.46
C VAL A 107 -25.48 9.27 -1.55
N THR A 108 -25.77 8.61 -0.42
CA THR A 108 -26.42 7.30 -0.40
C THR A 108 -27.92 7.44 -0.17
N THR A 109 -28.34 7.93 1.00
CA THR A 109 -29.76 7.88 1.39
C THR A 109 -30.58 8.98 0.74
N LYS A 110 -30.04 10.20 0.64
CA LYS A 110 -30.77 11.36 0.10
C LYS A 110 -30.76 11.45 -1.43
N MET A 111 -29.80 10.82 -2.13
CA MET A 111 -29.81 10.77 -3.59
C MET A 111 -30.95 9.89 -4.14
N PHE A 112 -31.26 8.77 -3.48
CA PHE A 112 -32.33 7.89 -3.91
C PHE A 112 -33.66 8.31 -3.25
N LYS A 113 -34.48 9.06 -3.98
CA LYS A 113 -35.88 9.29 -3.57
C LYS A 113 -36.64 7.97 -3.69
N LYS A 114 -37.37 7.58 -2.65
CA LYS A 114 -38.33 6.48 -2.75
C LYS A 114 -39.49 6.95 -3.65
N VAL A 115 -39.58 6.38 -4.85
CA VAL A 115 -40.62 6.69 -5.83
C VAL A 115 -41.85 5.82 -5.52
N SER A 116 -43.06 6.42 -5.58
CA SER A 116 -44.29 5.64 -5.41
C SER A 116 -44.52 4.68 -6.60
N PRO A 117 -45.26 3.57 -6.43
CA PRO A 117 -45.54 2.65 -7.55
C PRO A 117 -46.13 3.35 -8.79
N LYS A 118 -47.02 4.34 -8.58
CA LYS A 118 -47.66 5.12 -9.66
C LYS A 118 -46.67 5.99 -10.43
N GLU A 119 -45.77 6.67 -9.73
CA GLU A 119 -44.73 7.50 -10.37
C GLU A 119 -43.72 6.63 -11.13
N LYS A 120 -43.46 5.41 -10.64
CA LYS A 120 -42.61 4.43 -11.34
C LYS A 120 -43.23 4.01 -12.69
N GLU A 121 -44.54 3.74 -12.72
CA GLU A 121 -45.27 3.43 -13.95
C GLU A 121 -45.22 4.59 -14.94
N ASN A 122 -45.44 5.83 -14.49
CA ASN A 122 -45.36 7.02 -15.34
C ASN A 122 -43.96 7.24 -15.93
N ASN A 123 -42.90 7.04 -15.14
CA ASN A 123 -41.52 7.13 -15.63
C ASN A 123 -41.21 6.04 -16.66
N LEU A 124 -41.69 4.80 -16.44
CA LEU A 124 -41.55 3.71 -17.40
C LEU A 124 -42.22 4.03 -18.73
N ILE A 125 -43.43 4.58 -18.71
CA ILE A 125 -44.14 4.99 -19.92
C ILE A 125 -43.35 6.07 -20.67
N LYS A 126 -42.80 7.05 -19.94
CA LYS A 126 -41.96 8.11 -20.51
C LYS A 126 -40.70 7.55 -21.16
N GLU A 127 -39.97 6.67 -20.46
CA GLU A 127 -38.79 5.98 -20.99
C GLU A 127 -39.12 5.15 -22.24
N MET A 128 -40.27 4.47 -22.28
CA MET A 128 -40.72 3.71 -23.45
C MET A 128 -41.10 4.62 -24.64
N SER A 129 -41.47 5.87 -24.38
CA SER A 129 -41.80 6.85 -25.43
C SER A 129 -40.58 7.63 -25.94
N GLU A 130 -39.48 7.67 -25.19
CA GLU A 130 -38.23 8.32 -25.60
C GLU A 130 -37.51 7.49 -26.68
N GLY A 131 -37.55 7.98 -27.93
CA GLY A 131 -36.98 7.28 -29.09
C GLY A 131 -37.98 7.01 -30.22
N LEU A 132 -39.27 7.24 -29.97
CA LEU A 132 -40.24 7.41 -31.05
C LEU A 132 -39.94 8.76 -31.74
N LYS A 133 -39.10 8.73 -32.76
CA LYS A 133 -38.89 9.85 -33.67
C LYS A 133 -40.20 10.05 -34.43
N LEU A 134 -40.88 11.17 -34.21
CA LEU A 134 -41.84 11.66 -35.21
C LEU A 134 -40.99 12.04 -36.44
N GLU A 135 -41.19 11.32 -37.52
CA GLU A 135 -40.38 11.36 -38.75
C GLU A 135 -40.14 12.79 -39.25
N ASP A 136 -38.88 13.13 -39.48
CA ASP A 136 -38.48 13.86 -40.68
C ASP A 136 -37.05 13.49 -41.08
N ASN A 137 -36.94 13.13 -42.35
CA ASN A 137 -35.80 12.61 -43.09
C ASN A 137 -34.75 13.70 -43.36
N GLN A 138 -33.47 13.33 -43.47
CA GLN A 138 -32.63 13.82 -44.59
C GLN A 138 -31.31 13.04 -44.68
N ASP A 139 -31.11 12.38 -45.81
CA ASP A 139 -29.86 11.77 -46.27
C ASP A 139 -28.78 12.82 -46.58
N PHE A 140 -27.52 12.48 -46.30
CA PHE A 140 -26.34 13.23 -46.73
C PHE A 140 -25.75 12.55 -47.97
N ASN A 141 -25.70 13.26 -49.10
CA ASN A 141 -24.94 12.86 -50.29
C ASN A 141 -23.50 13.39 -50.19
N GLU A 142 -22.53 12.51 -50.44
CA GLU A 142 -21.10 12.84 -50.57
C GLU A 142 -20.76 12.95 -52.07
N ASP A 143 -20.17 14.08 -52.48
CA ASP A 143 -19.65 14.32 -53.83
C ASP A 143 -18.16 13.91 -53.94
N GLU A 144 -17.86 13.21 -55.03
CA GLU A 144 -16.57 12.66 -55.47
C GLU A 144 -15.66 13.75 -56.09
N ASP A 145 -14.42 13.92 -55.57
CA ASP A 145 -13.38 14.76 -56.19
C ASP A 145 -12.31 13.91 -56.89
N ASN A 146 -12.35 13.89 -58.24
CA ASN A 146 -11.35 13.29 -59.11
C ASN A 146 -10.22 14.30 -59.42
N ASN A 147 -8.97 13.98 -59.05
CA ASN A 147 -7.78 14.73 -59.48
C ASN A 147 -6.81 13.83 -60.27
N PRO A 148 -6.53 14.10 -61.56
CA PRO A 148 -5.55 13.34 -62.32
C PRO A 148 -4.11 13.83 -62.03
N ILE A 149 -3.27 12.92 -61.53
CA ILE A 149 -1.85 13.13 -61.30
C ILE A 149 -1.08 13.01 -62.64
N VAL A 150 -0.65 14.14 -63.20
CA VAL A 150 0.23 14.17 -64.38
C VAL A 150 1.70 14.15 -63.92
N LYS A 151 2.41 13.05 -64.17
CA LYS A 151 3.87 12.94 -63.99
C LYS A 151 4.56 13.28 -65.32
N SER A 152 5.32 14.38 -65.37
CA SER A 152 6.11 14.73 -66.55
C SER A 152 7.29 13.76 -66.72
N ILE A 153 7.37 13.12 -67.89
CA ILE A 153 8.45 12.20 -68.25
C ILE A 153 9.60 13.02 -68.83
N ASN A 154 10.72 13.08 -68.12
CA ASN A 154 11.91 13.81 -68.56
C ASN A 154 12.62 13.05 -69.71
N PRO A 155 13.13 13.74 -70.74
CA PRO A 155 13.78 13.10 -71.88
C PRO A 155 15.10 12.38 -71.50
N PRO A 156 15.54 11.38 -72.31
CA PRO A 156 16.71 10.56 -72.01
C PRO A 156 18.02 11.36 -71.96
N VAL A 157 18.79 11.16 -70.88
CA VAL A 157 20.03 11.90 -70.60
C VAL A 157 21.16 11.45 -71.54
N LYS A 158 21.66 12.37 -72.39
CA LYS A 158 22.84 12.14 -73.24
C LYS A 158 24.12 12.55 -72.51
N ASN A 159 25.15 11.70 -72.53
CA ASN A 159 26.44 11.93 -71.86
C ASN A 159 27.43 12.70 -72.78
N GLN A 160 27.46 14.03 -72.68
CA GLN A 160 28.39 14.88 -73.44
C GLN A 160 29.54 15.38 -72.55
N LYS A 161 30.77 15.38 -73.08
CA LYS A 161 31.96 15.89 -72.36
C LYS A 161 31.85 17.41 -72.19
N LYS A 162 32.06 17.90 -70.96
CA LYS A 162 31.96 19.32 -70.63
C LYS A 162 33.14 20.13 -71.19
N THR A 163 32.86 21.33 -71.68
CA THR A 163 33.89 22.27 -72.15
C THR A 163 34.67 22.90 -71.00
N ARG A 164 35.86 23.45 -71.26
CA ARG A 164 36.71 24.11 -70.24
C ARG A 164 35.99 25.26 -69.52
N VAL A 165 35.17 26.03 -70.25
CA VAL A 165 34.34 27.12 -69.71
C VAL A 165 33.25 26.56 -68.79
N GLN A 166 32.57 25.49 -69.18
CA GLN A 166 31.57 24.81 -68.34
C GLN A 166 32.19 24.25 -67.05
N ARG A 167 33.42 23.72 -67.10
CA ARG A 167 34.16 23.24 -65.92
C ARG A 167 34.55 24.39 -64.98
N ARG A 168 34.95 25.56 -65.50
CA ARG A 168 35.22 26.78 -64.70
C ARG A 168 33.95 27.26 -63.99
N LYS A 169 32.84 27.41 -64.72
CA LYS A 169 31.54 27.82 -64.17
C LYS A 169 31.02 26.85 -63.11
N GLN A 170 31.23 25.54 -63.30
CA GLN A 170 30.89 24.53 -62.30
C GLN A 170 31.72 24.66 -61.02
N LYS A 171 33.02 24.94 -61.12
CA LYS A 171 33.90 25.16 -59.95
C LYS A 171 33.46 26.39 -59.16
N GLU A 172 33.15 27.47 -59.85
CA GLU A 172 32.64 28.70 -59.24
C GLU A 172 31.30 28.48 -58.52
N GLN A 173 30.36 27.77 -59.15
CA GLN A 173 29.09 27.40 -58.54
C GLN A 173 29.28 26.53 -57.29
N LYS A 174 30.19 25.56 -57.31
CA LYS A 174 30.53 24.74 -56.13
C LYS A 174 31.10 25.58 -54.99
N ASN A 175 32.00 26.51 -55.29
CA ASN A 175 32.58 27.42 -54.30
C ASN A 175 31.52 28.35 -53.69
N LEU A 176 30.61 28.87 -54.50
CA LEU A 176 29.49 29.70 -54.05
C LEU A 176 28.57 28.91 -53.12
N VAL A 177 28.23 27.66 -53.48
CA VAL A 177 27.45 26.76 -52.63
C VAL A 177 28.16 26.50 -51.29
N HIS A 178 29.48 26.24 -51.33
CA HIS A 178 30.26 26.02 -50.11
C HIS A 178 30.28 27.26 -49.21
N LYS A 179 30.50 28.45 -49.77
CA LYS A 179 30.45 29.72 -49.02
C LYS A 179 29.08 29.94 -48.38
N LYS A 180 27.99 29.71 -49.12
CA LYS A 180 26.62 29.76 -48.58
C LYS A 180 26.39 28.76 -47.46
N GLN A 181 26.99 27.57 -47.53
CA GLN A 181 26.91 26.57 -46.45
C GLN A 181 27.65 27.07 -45.19
N GLN A 182 28.84 27.64 -45.34
CA GLN A 182 29.60 28.22 -44.24
C GLN A 182 28.83 29.36 -43.55
N GLU A 183 28.29 30.31 -44.33
CA GLU A 183 27.47 31.41 -43.81
C GLU A 183 26.22 30.90 -43.07
N LYS A 184 25.58 29.82 -43.56
CA LYS A 184 24.47 29.17 -42.85
C LYS A 184 24.91 28.59 -41.51
N VAL A 185 26.10 27.99 -41.44
CA VAL A 185 26.64 27.45 -40.18
C VAL A 185 26.96 28.56 -39.19
N GLU A 186 27.55 29.67 -39.64
CA GLU A 186 27.82 30.83 -38.79
C GLU A 186 26.55 31.47 -38.24
N LYS A 187 25.53 31.64 -39.09
CA LYS A 187 24.19 32.09 -38.66
C LYS A 187 23.57 31.14 -37.63
N LYS A 188 23.76 29.82 -37.79
CA LYS A 188 23.32 28.84 -36.78
C LYS A 188 24.04 29.04 -35.45
N LYS A 189 25.37 29.17 -35.45
CA LYS A 189 26.15 29.43 -34.21
C LYS A 189 25.63 30.64 -33.45
N ILE A 190 25.35 31.74 -34.14
CA ILE A 190 24.77 32.95 -33.53
C ILE A 190 23.41 32.64 -32.92
N SER A 191 22.51 31.95 -33.63
CA SER A 191 21.21 31.56 -33.08
C SER A 191 21.31 30.60 -31.89
N ASP A 192 22.29 29.70 -31.90
CA ASP A 192 22.52 28.76 -30.80
C ASP A 192 23.02 29.48 -29.54
N ILE A 193 23.83 30.54 -29.67
CA ILE A 193 24.22 31.39 -28.54
C ILE A 193 22.98 31.98 -27.85
N TYR A 194 21.99 32.45 -28.61
CA TYR A 194 20.73 32.95 -28.02
C TYR A 194 19.90 31.83 -27.37
N LYS A 195 19.95 30.60 -27.91
CA LYS A 195 19.28 29.44 -27.31
C LYS A 195 19.91 29.02 -25.98
N LEU A 196 21.20 29.25 -25.75
CA LEU A 196 21.87 28.91 -24.49
C LEU A 196 21.15 29.53 -23.29
N ARG A 197 20.80 30.82 -23.36
CA ARG A 197 20.06 31.51 -22.29
C ARG A 197 18.70 30.85 -21.99
N LEU A 198 18.02 30.36 -23.02
CA LEU A 198 16.75 29.65 -22.87
C LEU A 198 16.97 28.28 -22.24
N LEU A 199 18.02 27.55 -22.65
CA LEU A 199 18.42 26.28 -22.05
C LEU A 199 18.80 26.44 -20.57
N ASP A 200 19.54 27.49 -20.21
CA ASP A 200 19.91 27.77 -18.81
C ASP A 200 18.66 28.00 -17.95
N LYS A 201 17.70 28.79 -18.45
CA LYS A 201 16.42 29.01 -17.76
C LYS A 201 15.64 27.70 -17.60
N GLN A 202 15.64 26.85 -18.62
CA GLN A 202 15.00 25.53 -18.57
C GLN A 202 15.71 24.59 -17.58
N LEU A 203 17.03 24.57 -17.56
CA LEU A 203 17.84 23.79 -16.63
C LEU A 203 17.58 24.24 -15.18
N ALA A 204 17.62 25.55 -14.91
CA ALA A 204 17.33 26.10 -13.60
C ALA A 204 15.91 25.73 -13.11
N ALA A 205 14.91 25.82 -13.99
CA ALA A 205 13.54 25.41 -13.66
C ALA A 205 13.44 23.90 -13.37
N LYS A 206 14.13 23.07 -14.16
CA LYS A 206 14.17 21.62 -13.98
C LYS A 206 14.87 21.23 -12.67
N GLU A 207 16.01 21.84 -12.37
CA GLU A 207 16.74 21.63 -11.11
C GLU A 207 15.91 22.02 -9.89
N ASN A 208 15.22 23.16 -9.94
CA ASN A 208 14.35 23.60 -8.84
C ASN A 208 13.21 22.60 -8.60
N LYS A 209 12.57 22.12 -9.68
CA LYS A 209 11.54 21.08 -9.61
C LYS A 209 12.09 19.79 -9.02
N GLU A 210 13.28 19.37 -9.44
CA GLU A 210 13.93 18.15 -8.96
C GLU A 210 14.31 18.26 -7.48
N LYS A 211 14.89 19.39 -7.05
CA LYS A 211 15.19 19.69 -5.64
C LYS A 211 13.94 19.58 -4.76
N VAL A 212 12.81 20.15 -5.21
CA VAL A 212 11.52 20.04 -4.49
C VAL A 212 11.04 18.59 -4.41
N LEU A 213 11.10 17.84 -5.51
CA LEU A 213 10.72 16.43 -5.53
C LEU A 213 11.62 15.57 -4.64
N GLN A 214 12.93 15.82 -4.65
CA GLN A 214 13.88 15.13 -3.78
C GLN A 214 13.56 15.38 -2.30
N LYS A 215 13.32 16.64 -1.90
CA LYS A 215 12.87 16.98 -0.54
C LYS A 215 11.58 16.24 -0.17
N LYS A 216 10.59 16.18 -1.07
CA LYS A 216 9.34 15.43 -0.87
C LYS A 216 9.58 13.92 -0.72
N ARG A 217 10.45 13.33 -1.55
CA ARG A 217 10.82 11.90 -1.49
C ARG A 217 11.51 11.56 -0.17
N LEU A 218 12.44 12.41 0.29
CA LEU A 218 13.11 12.24 1.58
C LEU A 218 12.13 12.31 2.74
N LYS A 219 11.26 13.33 2.78
CA LYS A 219 10.18 13.42 3.79
C LYS A 219 9.30 12.18 3.81
N LYS A 220 8.87 11.69 2.64
CA LYS A 220 8.05 10.46 2.52
C LYS A 220 8.81 9.21 2.98
N LYS A 221 10.13 9.12 2.73
CA LYS A 221 10.97 8.02 3.19
C LYS A 221 11.06 8.00 4.73
N ILE A 222 11.27 9.16 5.34
CA ILE A 222 11.31 9.32 6.81
C ILE A 222 9.95 8.95 7.43
N LEU A 223 8.85 9.48 6.88
CA LEU A 223 7.50 9.14 7.32
C LEU A 223 7.21 7.64 7.20
N LYS A 224 7.65 6.99 6.11
CA LYS A 224 7.45 5.55 5.91
C LYS A 224 8.32 4.69 6.85
N THR A 225 9.49 5.18 7.26
CA THR A 225 10.34 4.49 8.25
C THR A 225 9.77 4.59 9.66
N MET A 226 9.20 5.75 10.00
CA MET A 226 8.60 5.99 11.32
C MET A 226 7.16 5.47 11.42
N GLY A 227 6.43 5.38 10.30
CA GLY A 227 5.01 5.05 10.27
C GLY A 227 4.70 3.55 10.22
N THR A 228 3.41 3.27 10.30
CA THR A 228 2.83 1.93 10.17
C THR A 228 2.87 1.47 8.70
N LYS A 229 3.18 0.19 8.49
CA LYS A 229 3.21 -0.45 7.17
C LYS A 229 1.91 -1.22 6.95
N THR A 230 1.47 -1.31 5.70
CA THR A 230 0.33 -2.15 5.31
C THR A 230 0.80 -3.61 5.17
N LEU A 231 0.64 -4.40 6.24
CA LEU A 231 1.03 -5.82 6.27
C LEU A 231 -0.05 -6.77 5.72
N SER A 232 -1.32 -6.36 5.72
CA SER A 232 -2.44 -7.15 5.21
C SER A 232 -3.32 -6.30 4.29
N LYS A 233 -4.42 -6.92 3.77
CA LYS A 233 -5.47 -6.21 3.02
C LYS A 233 -6.15 -5.13 3.87
N VAL A 234 -6.26 -5.35 5.18
CA VAL A 234 -6.91 -4.41 6.11
C VAL A 234 -5.91 -3.32 6.46
N LYS A 235 -6.34 -2.05 6.42
CA LYS A 235 -5.49 -0.93 6.83
C LYS A 235 -5.48 -0.85 8.36
N PHE A 236 -4.37 -0.36 8.92
CA PHE A 236 -4.32 -0.08 10.34
C PHE A 236 -5.18 1.16 10.64
N GLU A 237 -6.12 0.99 11.56
CA GLU A 237 -6.91 2.07 12.14
C GLU A 237 -6.38 2.38 13.54
N PRO A 238 -6.00 3.63 13.84
CA PRO A 238 -5.54 4.02 15.17
C PRO A 238 -6.67 3.87 16.19
N LEU A 239 -6.30 3.78 17.47
CA LEU A 239 -7.27 3.82 18.55
C LEU A 239 -7.73 5.26 18.76
N GLU A 240 -9.01 5.45 19.10
CA GLU A 240 -9.54 6.72 19.57
C GLU A 240 -8.84 7.15 20.86
N LEU A 241 -8.75 8.47 21.10
CA LEU A 241 -8.10 8.98 22.30
C LEU A 241 -9.04 8.80 23.50
N ASP A 242 -8.52 8.28 24.60
CA ASP A 242 -9.23 8.24 25.87
C ASP A 242 -9.24 9.66 26.49
N PHE A 243 -10.41 10.17 26.83
CA PHE A 243 -10.59 11.48 27.46
C PHE A 243 -11.69 11.47 28.52
N LYS A 244 -11.68 12.48 29.40
CA LYS A 244 -12.73 12.76 30.39
C LYS A 244 -13.36 14.11 30.09
N LEU A 245 -14.66 14.23 30.29
CA LEU A 245 -15.31 15.55 30.29
C LEU A 245 -14.95 16.34 31.54
N GLY A 246 -15.13 17.66 31.50
CA GLY A 246 -14.87 18.52 32.65
C GLY A 246 -15.69 18.14 33.90
N SER A 247 -16.92 17.64 33.70
CA SER A 247 -17.79 17.14 34.77
C SER A 247 -17.33 15.83 35.40
N GLU A 248 -16.50 15.05 34.69
CA GLU A 248 -16.00 13.74 35.13
C GLU A 248 -14.63 13.84 35.80
N LEU A 249 -14.00 15.02 35.79
CA LEU A 249 -12.75 15.28 36.48
C LEU A 249 -13.02 15.48 37.98
N THR A 250 -12.59 14.52 38.80
CA THR A 250 -12.87 14.51 40.24
C THR A 250 -11.76 15.13 41.09
N GLY A 251 -10.61 15.48 40.50
CA GLY A 251 -9.47 16.09 41.20
C GLY A 251 -8.78 15.20 42.25
N ASN A 252 -9.31 14.00 42.53
CA ASN A 252 -8.83 13.04 43.53
C ASN A 252 -8.76 11.62 42.96
N LEU A 253 -7.68 10.88 43.27
CA LEU A 253 -7.46 9.51 42.75
C LEU A 253 -8.44 8.47 43.29
N ARG A 254 -9.01 8.68 44.49
CA ARG A 254 -9.97 7.74 45.11
C ARG A 254 -11.28 7.66 44.32
N ASN A 255 -11.68 8.77 43.69
CA ASN A 255 -12.94 8.88 42.97
C ASN A 255 -12.75 8.84 41.46
N SER A 256 -11.51 8.65 40.97
CA SER A 256 -11.24 8.65 39.54
C SER A 256 -11.61 7.29 38.95
N GLU A 257 -12.59 7.28 38.05
CA GLU A 257 -12.92 6.08 37.29
C GLU A 257 -11.82 5.78 36.25
N PRO A 258 -11.40 4.51 36.10
CA PRO A 258 -10.48 4.12 35.05
C PRO A 258 -11.19 4.17 33.69
N ILE A 259 -10.49 4.68 32.67
CA ILE A 259 -10.99 4.76 31.30
C ILE A 259 -10.07 3.96 30.38
N GLY A 260 -10.66 3.39 29.33
CA GLY A 260 -9.94 2.70 28.27
C GLY A 260 -9.71 1.21 28.54
N ASN A 261 -9.19 0.51 27.53
CA ASN A 261 -8.85 -0.91 27.62
C ASN A 261 -7.38 -1.12 27.24
N LEU A 262 -6.57 -1.46 28.24
CA LEU A 262 -5.13 -1.70 28.07
C LEU A 262 -4.82 -2.78 27.04
N LEU A 263 -5.63 -3.85 26.96
CA LEU A 263 -5.41 -4.91 25.97
C LEU A 263 -5.63 -4.40 24.55
N LYS A 264 -6.62 -3.52 24.35
CA LYS A 264 -6.90 -2.88 23.05
C LYS A 264 -5.75 -1.95 22.65
N ASP A 265 -5.25 -1.14 23.59
CA ASP A 265 -4.07 -0.29 23.39
C ASP A 265 -2.83 -1.12 23.00
N ARG A 266 -2.48 -2.14 23.80
CA ARG A 266 -1.31 -2.99 23.51
C ARG A 266 -1.44 -3.73 22.18
N PHE A 267 -2.63 -4.21 21.84
CA PHE A 267 -2.89 -4.85 20.56
C PHE A 267 -2.71 -3.88 19.39
N LYS A 268 -3.22 -2.65 19.51
CA LYS A 268 -3.03 -1.60 18.50
C LYS A 268 -1.58 -1.13 18.40
N SER A 269 -0.85 -1.00 19.51
CA SER A 269 0.60 -0.74 19.52
C SER A 269 1.40 -1.83 18.80
N LEU A 270 1.05 -3.12 18.95
CA LEU A 270 1.70 -4.21 18.22
C LEU A 270 1.45 -4.14 16.71
N GLN A 271 0.25 -3.70 16.31
CA GLN A 271 -0.08 -3.46 14.90
C GLN A 271 0.69 -2.25 14.36
N GLN A 272 0.70 -1.14 15.10
CA GLN A 272 1.39 0.08 14.74
C GLN A 272 2.90 -0.17 14.56
N ARG A 273 3.48 -1.00 15.43
CA ARG A 273 4.89 -1.41 15.35
C ARG A 273 5.22 -2.41 14.25
N ASN A 274 4.24 -2.83 13.43
CA ASN A 274 4.40 -3.82 12.37
C ASN A 274 4.83 -5.21 12.89
N ILE A 275 4.45 -5.57 14.12
CA ILE A 275 4.69 -6.91 14.70
C ILE A 275 3.51 -7.82 14.36
N ILE A 276 2.29 -7.30 14.47
CA ILE A 276 1.05 -8.01 14.14
C ILE A 276 0.41 -7.32 12.93
N ALA A 277 -0.11 -8.10 11.99
CA ALA A 277 -0.88 -7.53 10.88
C ALA A 277 -2.31 -7.22 11.34
N PRO A 278 -2.91 -6.07 10.93
CA PRO A 278 -4.33 -5.80 11.18
C PRO A 278 -5.21 -6.83 10.47
N ALA A 279 -6.26 -7.30 11.12
CA ALA A 279 -7.17 -8.30 10.58
C ALA A 279 -8.56 -8.15 11.18
N ASN A 280 -9.57 -8.50 10.39
CA ASN A 280 -10.95 -8.56 10.86
C ASN A 280 -11.23 -9.94 11.47
N ILE A 281 -12.03 -9.96 12.54
CA ILE A 281 -12.45 -11.20 13.17
C ILE A 281 -13.33 -11.98 12.18
N ARG A 282 -12.93 -13.22 11.88
CA ARG A 282 -13.73 -14.14 11.05
C ARG A 282 -14.58 -15.02 11.97
N LEU A 283 -15.85 -14.65 12.15
CA LEU A 283 -16.77 -15.35 13.04
C LEU A 283 -17.17 -16.74 12.53
N LYS A 284 -17.44 -16.85 11.23
CA LYS A 284 -17.80 -18.12 10.59
C LYS A 284 -16.77 -18.45 9.52
N ARG A 285 -16.39 -19.71 9.46
CA ARG A 285 -15.66 -20.25 8.30
C ARG A 285 -16.71 -20.69 7.30
N ASP A 286 -16.59 -20.24 6.07
CA ASP A 286 -17.43 -20.72 4.97
C ASP A 286 -17.13 -22.19 4.75
N LYS A 287 -17.96 -23.04 5.36
CA LYS A 287 -17.95 -24.48 5.14
C LYS A 287 -19.09 -24.78 4.17
N ALA A 288 -18.80 -25.59 3.16
CA ALA A 288 -19.85 -26.13 2.32
C ALA A 288 -20.92 -26.80 3.20
N LYS A 289 -22.19 -26.63 2.85
CA LYS A 289 -23.28 -27.33 3.53
C LYS A 289 -23.15 -28.82 3.26
N VAL A 290 -22.60 -29.57 4.21
CA VAL A 290 -22.48 -31.03 4.12
C VAL A 290 -23.84 -31.64 4.46
N LYS A 291 -24.44 -32.37 3.52
CA LYS A 291 -25.64 -33.17 3.79
C LYS A 291 -25.29 -34.23 4.83
N ARG A 292 -26.03 -34.25 5.94
CA ARG A 292 -25.87 -35.26 7.00
C ARG A 292 -26.95 -36.30 6.81
N PHE A 293 -26.55 -37.54 6.59
CA PHE A 293 -27.45 -38.68 6.54
C PHE A 293 -27.34 -39.45 7.85
N ILE A 294 -28.46 -40.00 8.30
CA ILE A 294 -28.47 -40.97 9.39
C ILE A 294 -28.00 -42.31 8.80
N LYS A 295 -27.06 -42.98 9.47
CA LYS A 295 -26.62 -44.31 9.06
C LYS A 295 -27.76 -45.31 9.27
N SER A 296 -27.93 -46.26 8.35
CA SER A 296 -28.96 -47.31 8.38
C SER A 296 -29.05 -48.03 9.72
N ASP A 297 -27.91 -48.22 10.37
CA ASP A 297 -27.79 -49.08 11.56
C ASP A 297 -28.19 -48.36 12.86
N HIS A 298 -28.47 -47.05 12.82
CA HIS A 298 -28.85 -46.28 14.00
C HIS A 298 -30.39 -46.13 14.05
N LYS A 299 -31.03 -46.88 14.94
CA LYS A 299 -32.47 -46.79 15.22
C LYS A 299 -32.77 -45.46 15.95
N ILE A 300 -33.71 -44.68 15.44
CA ILE A 300 -34.18 -43.45 16.09
C ILE A 300 -35.63 -43.65 16.52
N ASP A 301 -35.93 -43.42 17.79
CA ASP A 301 -37.30 -43.20 18.24
C ASP A 301 -37.73 -41.80 17.80
N VAL A 302 -38.53 -41.76 16.74
CA VAL A 302 -38.98 -40.54 16.04
C VAL A 302 -39.79 -39.60 16.94
N THR A 303 -40.18 -40.03 18.13
CA THR A 303 -41.00 -39.28 19.09
C THR A 303 -40.23 -38.23 19.90
N LYS A 304 -38.90 -38.32 19.98
CA LYS A 304 -38.06 -37.37 20.77
C LYS A 304 -37.53 -36.17 19.98
N VAL A 305 -37.78 -36.09 18.68
CA VAL A 305 -37.40 -34.94 17.85
C VAL A 305 -38.62 -34.03 17.69
N LYS A 306 -38.96 -33.27 18.75
CA LYS A 306 -39.84 -32.10 18.62
C LYS A 306 -38.95 -30.86 18.53
N ASN A 307 -39.15 -30.13 17.41
CA ASN A 307 -38.75 -28.77 17.02
C ASN A 307 -37.55 -28.12 17.72
#